data_AF-A0A8X6UCM0-F1
#
_entry.id   AF-A0A8X6UCM0-F1
#
_cell.length_a   1.000
_cell.length_b   1.000
_cell.length_c   1.000
_cell.angle_alpha   90.00
_cell.angle_beta   90.00
_cell.angle_gamma   90.00
#
_symmetry.space_group_name_H-M   'P 1'
#
loop_
_entity.id
_entity.type
_entity.pdbx_description
1 polymer ?
#
loop_
_entity_poly.entity_id
_entity_poly.type
_entity_poly.pdbx_seq_one_letter_code
_entity_poly.pdbx_strand_id
1 'polypeptide(L)'
;MISGLKLSSNAFRPNLYLSYKNYSSISSKIKDCCSNSKENSLDLATLKDNYKSLTENSINIEDNPYYIEDGLRKVYSYYYRHITYCKGRWIKKKLFDVYNKEFSLYPPDEIEKRILSGVLRVNGEIVDLNYVLKNSDVVTASVHRHELPVFACSIKIIFEDDDVLVVDKPCSIPVHPCGLYRYNSAVFILEHEGERKNLHITHRLDRLTSGVLIFAKSSEISKEIHENLNLRNVEKEYLCRVEGEFPDGVVVCNKPLKHMYHKVGIALVDPQGKISITEFQKLSYNGKSSVVRCKPYTGRTHQIRVHLQYLGYPIVNDTLYNSYVFGPEKGKHGMLHKDINELLSDLVKEHSINWWLGKLNETKTMDSTTDLNIKSLISRMECYNLGEKLLSDNYKKDSSKVTSEKNCYFCKNVFRDPKPSNMFMFLHAHKYKINKWEFQTEIPLWASDNWNIM
;
A
#
# COMPACT_ATOMS: atom_id res chain seq x y z
N MET A 1 23.77 6.61 45.10
CA MET A 1 23.88 7.86 44.32
C MET A 1 24.12 7.48 42.86
N ILE A 2 23.24 7.96 41.98
CA ILE A 2 23.34 8.04 40.49
C ILE A 2 23.38 6.68 39.75
N SER A 3 22.27 6.01 39.39
CA SER A 3 21.33 6.24 38.25
C SER A 3 22.01 6.61 36.92
N GLY A 4 22.05 5.81 35.85
CA GLY A 4 20.99 4.98 35.28
C GLY A 4 20.53 5.56 33.93
N LEU A 5 21.40 5.55 32.90
CA LEU A 5 21.04 5.98 31.53
C LEU A 5 20.48 4.79 30.75
N LYS A 6 19.15 4.69 30.69
CA LYS A 6 18.41 3.81 29.77
C LYS A 6 18.47 4.40 28.36
N LEU A 7 19.04 3.65 27.42
CA LEU A 7 18.87 3.87 25.98
C LEU A 7 17.42 3.51 25.61
N SER A 8 16.59 4.53 25.36
CA SER A 8 15.19 4.36 25.00
C SER A 8 15.02 3.93 23.53
N SER A 9 14.16 2.94 23.36
CA SER A 9 13.51 2.41 22.17
C SER A 9 13.29 3.39 21.00
N ASN A 10 13.61 2.91 19.80
CA ASN A 10 13.23 3.46 18.50
C ASN A 10 11.74 3.82 18.41
N ALA A 11 11.45 5.12 18.54
CA ALA A 11 10.14 5.69 18.24
C ALA A 11 9.90 5.68 16.72
N PHE A 12 8.85 4.96 16.30
CA PHE A 12 8.22 5.12 15.00
C PHE A 12 7.77 6.58 14.85
N ARG A 13 8.47 7.38 14.03
CA ARG A 13 7.95 8.68 13.60
C ARG A 13 6.96 8.45 12.45
N PRO A 14 5.68 8.86 12.57
CA PRO A 14 4.78 8.89 11.42
C PRO A 14 5.38 9.85 10.38
N ASN A 15 5.45 9.42 9.12
CA ASN A 15 5.68 10.35 8.02
C ASN A 15 4.50 11.33 8.04
N LEU A 16 4.71 12.57 8.50
CA LEU A 16 3.76 13.65 8.31
C LEU A 16 3.66 13.92 6.80
N TYR A 17 2.63 13.36 6.18
CA TYR A 17 2.09 13.88 4.92
C TYR A 17 1.14 15.01 5.32
N LEU A 18 1.65 16.24 5.25
CA LEU A 18 0.84 17.44 5.47
C LEU A 18 -0.14 17.57 4.29
N SER A 19 -1.44 17.42 4.57
CA SER A 19 -2.50 17.87 3.66
C SER A 19 -2.46 19.40 3.56
N TYR A 20 -2.91 19.94 2.43
CA TYR A 20 -2.76 21.35 2.05
C TYR A 20 -3.48 22.34 2.98
N LYS A 21 -4.26 21.88 3.99
CA LYS A 21 -5.20 22.75 4.74
C LYS A 21 -4.95 22.89 6.25
N ASN A 22 -4.01 22.16 6.87
CA ASN A 22 -3.81 22.19 8.34
C ASN A 22 -2.61 23.02 8.83
N TYR A 23 -2.09 23.97 8.04
CA TYR A 23 -0.92 24.78 8.44
C TYR A 23 -1.24 26.05 9.24
N SER A 24 -2.49 26.47 9.38
CA SER A 24 -2.83 27.70 10.09
C SER A 24 -2.74 27.61 11.62
N SER A 25 -2.63 26.41 12.21
CA SER A 25 -2.64 26.23 13.68
C SER A 25 -1.29 25.78 14.29
N ILE A 26 -0.23 25.60 13.50
CA ILE A 26 1.10 25.16 13.98
C ILE A 26 2.12 26.32 14.04
N SER A 27 1.72 27.56 13.76
CA SER A 27 2.64 28.71 13.80
C SER A 27 3.02 29.19 15.21
N SER A 28 2.38 28.69 16.28
CA SER A 28 2.56 29.22 17.64
C SER A 28 3.48 28.40 18.56
N LYS A 29 4.01 27.25 18.15
CA LYS A 29 4.80 26.36 19.04
C LYS A 29 6.24 26.04 18.60
N ILE A 30 6.79 26.74 17.61
CA ILE A 30 8.22 26.62 17.21
C ILE A 30 8.91 27.98 17.34
N LYS A 31 8.95 28.54 18.55
CA LYS A 31 9.70 29.80 18.80
C LYS A 31 10.86 29.72 19.79
N ASP A 32 11.03 28.63 20.55
CA ASP A 32 11.96 28.68 21.70
C ASP A 32 13.22 27.80 21.61
N CYS A 33 13.60 27.28 20.44
CA CYS A 33 14.90 26.62 20.28
C CYS A 33 15.52 26.97 18.92
N CYS A 34 16.12 28.15 18.79
CA CYS A 34 17.24 28.48 17.88
C CYS A 34 17.44 30.00 17.83
N SER A 35 18.07 30.56 18.87
CA SER A 35 18.71 31.87 18.77
C SER A 35 20.09 31.69 18.14
N ASN A 36 20.30 32.36 17.00
CA ASN A 36 21.56 32.60 16.26
C ASN A 36 21.96 31.60 15.16
N SER A 37 21.38 31.80 13.97
CA SER A 37 22.11 31.86 12.69
C SER A 37 21.16 32.31 11.57
N LYS A 38 21.10 33.62 11.35
CA LYS A 38 20.51 34.18 10.13
C LYS A 38 21.56 34.05 9.03
N GLU A 39 21.32 33.17 8.05
CA GLU A 39 21.65 33.33 6.62
C GLU A 39 21.36 32.02 5.86
N ASN A 40 20.56 32.13 4.79
CA ASN A 40 20.29 31.11 3.76
C ASN A 40 19.49 29.84 4.12
N SER A 41 18.30 29.98 4.72
CA SER A 41 17.26 28.95 4.61
C SER A 41 16.20 29.38 3.58
N LEU A 42 16.21 28.80 2.37
CA LEU A 42 15.04 28.90 1.48
C LEU A 42 13.85 28.22 2.18
N ASP A 43 12.81 28.98 2.51
CA ASP A 43 11.60 28.47 3.13
C ASP A 43 10.83 27.57 2.14
N LEU A 44 10.28 26.47 2.65
CA LEU A 44 9.45 25.53 1.89
C LEU A 44 8.23 26.21 1.27
N ALA A 45 7.75 27.31 1.85
CA ALA A 45 6.70 28.15 1.28
C ALA A 45 7.15 28.82 -0.03
N THR A 46 8.36 29.38 -0.05
CA THR A 46 8.91 30.11 -1.21
C THR A 46 9.23 29.18 -2.39
N LEU A 47 9.70 27.96 -2.10
CA LEU A 47 9.86 26.92 -3.13
C LEU A 47 8.51 26.48 -3.70
N LYS A 48 7.39 26.67 -2.98
CA LYS A 48 6.06 26.28 -3.46
C LYS A 48 5.48 27.27 -4.48
N ASP A 49 5.74 28.56 -4.34
CA ASP A 49 5.10 29.63 -5.15
C ASP A 49 5.60 29.74 -6.60
N ASN A 50 6.84 29.30 -6.89
CA ASN A 50 7.41 29.27 -8.26
C ASN A 50 6.76 28.25 -9.21
N TYR A 51 5.58 27.72 -8.87
CA TYR A 51 4.92 26.61 -9.55
C TYR A 51 3.68 27.02 -10.39
N LYS A 52 3.19 28.25 -10.24
CA LYS A 52 1.99 28.71 -10.94
C LYS A 52 2.09 28.56 -12.46
N SER A 53 3.29 28.69 -13.04
CA SER A 53 3.50 28.64 -14.49
C SER A 53 3.50 27.24 -15.12
N LEU A 54 3.54 26.15 -14.33
CA LEU A 54 3.50 24.77 -14.86
C LEU A 54 2.11 24.13 -14.74
N THR A 55 1.18 24.77 -14.03
CA THR A 55 -0.17 24.26 -13.73
C THR A 55 -1.27 24.90 -14.58
N GLU A 56 -0.96 25.90 -15.41
CA GLU A 56 -1.99 26.63 -16.18
C GLU A 56 -2.75 25.75 -17.19
N ASN A 57 -2.23 24.55 -17.52
CA ASN A 57 -2.88 23.57 -18.41
C ASN A 57 -3.38 22.30 -17.70
N SER A 58 -3.34 22.22 -16.37
CA SER A 58 -3.95 21.07 -15.66
C SER A 58 -5.46 21.25 -15.61
N ILE A 59 -6.21 20.24 -16.06
CA ILE A 59 -7.62 20.05 -15.69
C ILE A 59 -7.72 20.35 -14.17
N ASN A 60 -8.67 21.18 -13.74
CA ASN A 60 -8.90 21.44 -12.32
C ASN A 60 -9.40 20.15 -11.67
N ILE A 61 -8.45 19.32 -11.26
CA ILE A 61 -8.65 17.99 -10.63
C ILE A 61 -9.17 18.14 -9.19
N GLU A 62 -9.24 19.37 -8.67
CA GLU A 62 -9.65 19.65 -7.29
C GLU A 62 -11.12 19.33 -7.01
N ASP A 63 -12.02 19.41 -8.00
CA ASP A 63 -13.45 19.16 -7.79
C ASP A 63 -13.78 17.66 -7.80
N ASN A 64 -13.30 16.93 -8.81
CA ASN A 64 -13.44 15.47 -8.88
C ASN A 64 -12.25 14.86 -9.63
N PRO A 65 -11.31 14.19 -8.94
CA PRO A 65 -10.13 13.62 -9.57
C PRO A 65 -10.42 12.31 -10.31
N TYR A 66 -11.64 11.77 -10.23
CA TYR A 66 -11.97 10.42 -10.66
C TYR A 66 -12.80 10.37 -11.94
N TYR A 67 -12.64 9.29 -12.68
CA TYR A 67 -13.61 8.82 -13.68
C TYR A 67 -13.74 7.31 -13.59
N ILE A 68 -14.94 6.79 -13.89
CA ILE A 68 -15.22 5.35 -13.84
C ILE A 68 -15.27 4.80 -15.26
N GLU A 69 -14.59 3.68 -15.48
CA GLU A 69 -14.53 2.98 -16.76
C GLU A 69 -14.35 1.48 -16.51
N ASP A 70 -15.20 0.65 -17.10
CA ASP A 70 -15.16 -0.82 -16.98
C ASP A 70 -15.11 -1.32 -15.52
N GLY A 71 -15.84 -0.66 -14.62
CA GLY A 71 -15.87 -0.99 -13.18
C GLY A 71 -14.60 -0.61 -12.40
N LEU A 72 -13.69 0.13 -13.03
CA LEU A 72 -12.48 0.65 -12.40
C LEU A 72 -12.61 2.15 -12.13
N ARG A 73 -12.15 2.55 -10.95
CA ARG A 73 -11.90 3.94 -10.58
C ARG A 73 -10.52 4.34 -11.06
N LYS A 74 -10.50 5.24 -12.04
CA LYS A 74 -9.31 5.83 -12.63
C LYS A 74 -9.19 7.30 -12.19
N VAL A 75 -7.97 7.81 -12.23
CA VAL A 75 -7.65 9.18 -11.80
C VAL A 75 -7.07 9.95 -12.98
N TYR A 76 -7.59 11.14 -13.24
CA TYR A 76 -7.04 12.06 -14.24
C TYR A 76 -5.56 12.32 -13.93
N SER A 77 -4.67 12.24 -14.93
CA SER A 77 -3.25 12.50 -14.70
C SER A 77 -3.01 13.94 -14.25
N TYR A 78 -2.19 14.11 -13.21
CA TYR A 78 -1.95 15.39 -12.56
C TYR A 78 -0.46 15.59 -12.29
N TYR A 79 -0.04 16.84 -12.19
CA TYR A 79 1.29 17.10 -11.66
C TYR A 79 1.27 17.14 -10.14
N TYR A 80 2.31 16.56 -9.55
CA TYR A 80 2.51 16.54 -8.12
C TYR A 80 3.97 16.77 -7.80
N ARG A 81 4.23 17.68 -6.86
CA ARG A 81 5.58 17.94 -6.38
C ARG A 81 5.80 17.27 -5.04
N HIS A 82 6.66 16.28 -5.01
CA HIS A 82 7.20 15.75 -3.76
C HIS A 82 8.27 16.69 -3.25
N ILE A 83 8.23 17.01 -1.96
CA ILE A 83 9.24 17.81 -1.29
C ILE A 83 9.63 17.07 -0.01
N THR A 84 10.92 16.87 0.20
CA THR A 84 11.43 16.23 1.41
C THR A 84 12.77 16.84 1.78
N TYR A 85 13.00 17.02 3.07
CA TYR A 85 14.35 17.24 3.57
C TYR A 85 15.19 15.99 3.38
N CYS A 86 16.49 16.21 3.18
CA CYS A 86 17.49 15.17 3.18
C CYS A 86 17.46 14.42 4.51
N LYS A 87 17.22 13.11 4.43
CA LYS A 87 17.14 12.26 5.61
C LYS A 87 18.55 11.97 6.12
N GLY A 88 18.72 11.77 7.43
CA GLY A 88 20.04 11.49 8.01
C GLY A 88 20.80 10.34 7.32
N ARG A 89 20.09 9.31 6.86
CA ARG A 89 20.65 8.17 6.13
C ARG A 89 21.06 8.46 4.67
N TRP A 90 20.68 9.61 4.12
CA TRP A 90 21.01 10.07 2.76
C TRP A 90 22.23 10.99 2.75
N ILE A 91 22.57 11.59 3.88
CA ILE A 91 23.74 12.46 4.02
C ILE A 91 25.00 11.72 3.54
N LYS A 92 25.85 12.43 2.78
CA LYS A 92 27.08 11.91 2.14
C LYS A 92 26.84 10.85 1.05
N LYS A 93 25.60 10.63 0.61
CA LYS A 93 25.30 9.78 -0.56
C LYS A 93 24.96 10.63 -1.76
N LYS A 94 25.23 10.12 -2.96
CA LYS A 94 24.81 10.79 -4.19
C LYS A 94 23.29 10.78 -4.30
N LEU A 95 22.72 11.86 -4.85
CA LEU A 95 21.28 11.94 -5.14
C LEU A 95 20.82 10.75 -6.00
N PHE A 96 21.61 10.42 -7.04
CA PHE A 96 21.37 9.27 -7.91
C PHE A 96 21.30 7.96 -7.12
N ASP A 97 22.28 7.67 -6.27
CA ASP A 97 22.33 6.42 -5.50
C ASP A 97 21.13 6.29 -4.55
N VAL A 98 20.72 7.41 -3.94
CA VAL A 98 19.54 7.43 -3.08
C VAL A 98 18.27 7.13 -3.89
N TYR A 99 18.08 7.75 -5.06
CA TYR A 99 16.92 7.48 -5.91
C TYR A 99 16.93 6.07 -6.48
N ASN A 100 18.07 5.59 -6.96
CA ASN A 100 18.19 4.25 -7.49
C ASN A 100 17.97 3.19 -6.40
N LYS A 101 18.47 3.41 -5.19
CA LYS A 101 18.33 2.45 -4.09
C LYS A 101 16.97 2.52 -3.40
N GLU A 102 16.44 3.69 -3.11
CA GLU A 102 15.22 3.84 -2.30
C GLU A 102 13.95 4.13 -3.12
N PHE A 103 14.08 4.69 -4.32
CA PHE A 103 12.98 5.15 -5.18
C PHE A 103 13.06 4.53 -6.58
N SER A 104 13.29 3.21 -6.64
CA SER A 104 13.50 2.42 -7.86
C SER A 104 12.22 2.17 -8.67
N LEU A 105 11.37 3.19 -8.80
CA LEU A 105 10.22 3.16 -9.71
C LEU A 105 10.68 3.27 -11.16
N TYR A 106 11.79 3.97 -11.40
CA TYR A 106 12.35 4.22 -12.72
C TYR A 106 13.67 3.44 -12.89
N PRO A 107 14.01 3.00 -14.11
CA PRO A 107 15.32 2.44 -14.39
C PRO A 107 16.42 3.51 -14.20
N PRO A 108 17.69 3.10 -13.98
CA PRO A 108 18.79 4.02 -13.71
C PRO A 108 18.93 5.16 -14.72
N ASP A 109 18.81 4.87 -16.02
CA ASP A 109 18.93 5.87 -17.09
C ASP A 109 17.82 6.94 -17.02
N GLU A 110 16.60 6.55 -16.62
CA GLU A 110 15.51 7.49 -16.40
C GLU A 110 15.70 8.33 -15.13
N ILE A 111 16.37 7.79 -14.11
CA ILE A 111 16.75 8.58 -12.93
C ILE A 111 17.75 9.67 -13.32
N GLU A 112 18.76 9.34 -14.12
CA GLU A 112 19.74 10.31 -14.62
C GLU A 112 19.07 11.42 -15.43
N LYS A 113 18.21 11.07 -16.39
CA LYS A 113 17.44 12.04 -17.19
C LYS A 113 16.61 12.97 -16.31
N ARG A 114 16.02 12.45 -15.22
CA ARG A 114 15.21 13.26 -14.30
C ARG A 114 16.04 14.24 -13.47
N ILE A 115 17.27 13.87 -13.11
CA ILE A 115 18.22 14.80 -12.45
C ILE A 115 18.61 15.90 -13.45
N LEU A 116 19.09 15.50 -14.64
CA LEU A 116 19.62 16.44 -15.65
C LEU A 116 18.55 17.38 -16.24
N SER A 117 17.29 16.92 -16.35
CA SER A 117 16.17 17.74 -16.84
C SER A 117 15.57 18.67 -15.78
N GLY A 118 16.02 18.60 -14.52
CA GLY A 118 15.46 19.40 -13.43
C GLY A 118 14.07 18.94 -12.95
N VAL A 119 13.67 17.71 -13.29
CA VAL A 119 12.52 17.04 -12.66
C VAL A 119 12.83 16.73 -11.20
N LEU A 120 14.07 16.34 -10.91
CA LEU A 120 14.65 16.24 -9.57
C LEU A 120 15.57 17.45 -9.34
N ARG A 121 15.35 18.17 -8.25
CA ARG A 121 16.11 19.36 -7.87
C ARG A 121 16.52 19.28 -6.41
N VAL A 122 17.63 19.92 -6.08
CA VAL A 122 18.07 20.11 -4.68
C VAL A 122 18.13 21.60 -4.40
N ASN A 123 17.45 22.03 -3.34
CA ASN A 123 17.33 23.44 -2.95
C ASN A 123 16.78 24.35 -4.07
N GLY A 124 15.94 23.79 -4.96
CA GLY A 124 15.36 24.51 -6.11
C GLY A 124 16.21 24.45 -7.39
N GLU A 125 17.47 24.07 -7.29
CA GLU A 125 18.43 24.07 -8.39
C GLU A 125 18.56 22.70 -9.08
N ILE A 126 18.91 22.74 -10.36
CA ILE A 126 19.33 21.55 -11.11
C ILE A 126 20.75 21.20 -10.66
N VAL A 127 20.97 19.94 -10.32
CA VAL A 127 22.26 19.44 -9.83
C VAL A 127 22.86 18.40 -10.78
N ASP A 128 24.15 18.15 -10.65
CA ASP A 128 24.85 17.11 -11.40
C ASP A 128 24.58 15.70 -10.86
N LEU A 129 24.87 14.67 -11.65
CA LEU A 129 24.67 13.27 -11.27
C LEU A 129 25.52 12.83 -10.06
N ASN A 130 26.64 13.50 -9.81
CA ASN A 130 27.54 13.22 -8.71
C ASN A 130 27.23 14.04 -7.46
N TYR A 131 26.17 14.86 -7.47
CA TYR A 131 25.79 15.68 -6.33
C TYR A 131 25.60 14.84 -5.08
N VAL A 132 26.39 15.15 -4.04
CA VAL A 132 26.36 14.48 -2.75
C VAL A 132 25.45 15.25 -1.80
N LEU A 133 24.40 14.58 -1.32
CA LEU A 133 23.40 15.15 -0.43
C LEU A 133 24.01 15.56 0.92
N LYS A 134 23.67 16.76 1.35
CA LYS A 134 24.11 17.41 2.59
C LYS A 134 22.96 17.43 3.60
N ASN A 135 23.32 17.72 4.85
CA ASN A 135 22.30 17.98 5.86
C ASN A 135 21.46 19.19 5.46
N SER A 136 20.17 19.17 5.78
CA SER A 136 19.20 20.23 5.48
C SER A 136 18.87 20.48 4.00
N ASP A 137 19.49 19.77 3.06
CA ASP A 137 19.10 19.83 1.65
C ASP A 137 17.62 19.54 1.47
N VAL A 138 16.95 20.31 0.63
CA VAL A 138 15.56 20.10 0.24
C VAL A 138 15.54 19.44 -1.12
N VAL A 139 15.17 18.16 -1.17
CA VAL A 139 15.00 17.44 -2.41
C VAL A 139 13.57 17.61 -2.90
N THR A 140 13.42 18.08 -4.14
CA THR A 140 12.11 18.25 -4.78
C THR A 140 12.02 17.40 -6.04
N ALA A 141 10.85 16.79 -6.27
CA ALA A 141 10.56 16.00 -7.45
C ALA A 141 9.20 16.41 -8.04
N SER A 142 9.21 17.09 -9.17
CA SER A 142 8.00 17.48 -9.90
C SER A 142 7.60 16.38 -10.88
N VAL A 143 6.55 15.62 -10.55
CA VAL A 143 6.20 14.40 -11.27
C VAL A 143 4.82 14.54 -11.89
N HIS A 144 4.73 14.26 -13.20
CA HIS A 144 3.46 13.98 -13.85
C HIS A 144 3.00 12.57 -13.44
N ARG A 145 1.99 12.50 -12.57
CA ARG A 145 1.52 11.29 -11.91
C ARG A 145 0.42 10.60 -12.72
N HIS A 146 0.54 9.28 -12.77
CA HIS A 146 -0.47 8.36 -13.26
C HIS A 146 -0.70 7.36 -12.12
N GLU A 147 -1.90 7.34 -11.55
CA GLU A 147 -2.24 6.36 -10.51
C GLU A 147 -2.71 5.06 -11.15
N LEU A 148 -2.44 3.95 -10.49
CA LEU A 148 -3.01 2.68 -10.92
C LEU A 148 -4.51 2.65 -10.59
N PRO A 149 -5.34 2.09 -11.49
CA PRO A 149 -6.77 1.92 -11.23
C PRO A 149 -7.03 1.03 -10.01
N VAL A 150 -8.13 1.32 -9.31
CA VAL A 150 -8.69 0.48 -8.23
C VAL A 150 -10.13 0.12 -8.60
N PHE A 151 -10.76 -0.82 -7.88
CA PHE A 151 -12.18 -1.10 -8.09
C PHE A 151 -13.04 0.15 -7.80
N ALA A 152 -14.08 0.36 -8.61
CA ALA A 152 -15.03 1.46 -8.48
C ALA A 152 -16.12 1.22 -7.43
N CYS A 153 -15.77 0.52 -6.36
CA CYS A 153 -16.69 0.19 -5.28
C CYS A 153 -16.79 1.34 -4.27
N SER A 154 -17.99 1.52 -3.69
CA SER A 154 -18.20 2.43 -2.58
C SER A 154 -17.58 1.86 -1.30
N ILE A 155 -17.10 2.74 -0.43
CA ILE A 155 -16.57 2.36 0.88
C ILE A 155 -17.76 2.39 1.86
N LYS A 156 -18.28 1.22 2.23
CA LYS A 156 -19.44 1.09 3.12
C LYS A 156 -19.08 1.56 4.53
N ILE A 157 -19.94 2.35 5.13
CA ILE A 157 -19.80 2.80 6.52
C ILE A 157 -20.43 1.75 7.42
N ILE A 158 -19.66 1.27 8.39
CA ILE A 158 -20.11 0.32 9.42
C ILE A 158 -20.66 1.11 10.61
N PHE A 159 -19.96 2.16 11.00
CA PHE A 159 -20.29 2.98 12.16
C PHE A 159 -19.67 4.37 12.02
N GLU A 160 -20.35 5.40 12.52
CA GLU A 160 -19.84 6.76 12.56
C GLU A 160 -20.42 7.50 13.78
N ASP A 161 -19.56 8.09 14.60
CA ASP A 161 -19.91 9.00 15.70
C ASP A 161 -19.00 10.24 15.68
N ASP A 162 -18.97 11.02 16.76
CA ASP A 162 -18.16 12.24 16.85
C ASP A 162 -16.64 11.96 16.89
N ASP A 163 -16.22 10.77 17.32
CA ASP A 163 -14.82 10.41 17.56
C ASP A 163 -14.22 9.58 16.41
N VAL A 164 -15.00 8.68 15.83
CA VAL A 164 -14.52 7.70 14.86
C VAL A 164 -15.43 7.52 13.65
N LEU A 165 -14.82 7.10 12.56
CA LEU A 165 -15.46 6.58 11.36
C LEU A 165 -14.94 5.16 11.13
N VAL A 166 -15.83 4.19 11.09
CA VAL A 166 -15.52 2.79 10.83
C VAL A 166 -16.12 2.39 9.49
N VAL A 167 -15.29 1.83 8.62
CA VAL A 167 -15.69 1.44 7.27
C VAL A 167 -15.33 -0.01 6.98
N ASP A 168 -16.09 -0.61 6.06
CA ASP A 168 -15.67 -1.82 5.36
C ASP A 168 -14.86 -1.39 4.14
N LYS A 169 -13.53 -1.47 4.26
CA LYS A 169 -12.62 -1.11 3.18
C LYS A 169 -12.68 -2.20 2.11
N PRO A 170 -13.05 -1.90 0.86
CA PRO A 170 -12.96 -2.87 -0.23
C PRO A 170 -11.50 -3.27 -0.51
N CYS A 171 -11.28 -4.41 -1.18
CA CYS A 171 -9.95 -4.76 -1.68
C CYS A 171 -9.53 -3.80 -2.82
N SER A 172 -8.32 -3.96 -3.35
CA SER A 172 -7.67 -3.11 -4.36
C SER A 172 -7.28 -1.70 -3.89
N ILE A 173 -7.96 -1.16 -2.86
CA ILE A 173 -7.78 0.20 -2.35
C ILE A 173 -6.76 0.23 -1.19
N PRO A 174 -5.62 0.93 -1.32
CA PRO A 174 -4.72 1.19 -0.20
C PRO A 174 -5.35 2.16 0.80
N VAL A 175 -5.02 2.01 2.08
CA VAL A 175 -5.58 2.88 3.15
C VAL A 175 -5.19 4.35 3.00
N HIS A 176 -3.95 4.63 2.60
CA HIS A 176 -3.36 5.97 2.58
C HIS A 176 -2.48 6.14 1.33
N PRO A 177 -2.11 7.38 0.96
CA PRO A 177 -1.19 7.61 -0.14
C PRO A 177 0.11 6.84 0.03
N CYS A 178 0.41 5.95 -0.91
CA CYS A 178 1.63 5.15 -0.91
C CYS A 178 1.97 4.71 -2.35
N GLY A 179 3.25 4.73 -2.69
CA GLY A 179 3.71 4.39 -4.03
C GLY A 179 2.99 5.21 -5.11
N LEU A 180 2.34 4.50 -6.05
CA LEU A 180 1.60 5.11 -7.16
C LEU A 180 0.21 5.62 -6.77
N TYR A 181 -0.29 5.36 -5.56
CA TYR A 181 -1.62 5.75 -5.12
C TYR A 181 -1.59 7.00 -4.24
N ARG A 182 -2.51 7.94 -4.49
CA ARG A 182 -2.84 9.07 -3.63
C ARG A 182 -4.34 9.28 -3.62
N TYR A 183 -4.94 9.71 -4.72
CA TYR A 183 -6.39 9.88 -4.84
C TYR A 183 -7.12 8.54 -4.77
N ASN A 184 -6.53 7.47 -5.32
CA ASN A 184 -7.07 6.11 -5.20
C ASN A 184 -6.77 5.46 -3.83
N SER A 185 -6.61 6.23 -2.75
CA SER A 185 -6.50 5.71 -1.38
C SER A 185 -7.79 5.93 -0.60
N ALA A 186 -8.09 5.06 0.37
CA ALA A 186 -9.33 5.11 1.13
C ALA A 186 -9.56 6.48 1.79
N VAL A 187 -8.53 7.11 2.36
CA VAL A 187 -8.62 8.46 2.94
C VAL A 187 -9.08 9.49 1.91
N PHE A 188 -8.50 9.50 0.69
CA PHE A 188 -8.86 10.47 -0.33
C PHE A 188 -10.21 10.18 -0.99
N ILE A 189 -10.56 8.90 -1.18
CA ILE A 189 -11.88 8.51 -1.68
C ILE A 189 -12.97 8.96 -0.70
N LEU A 190 -12.78 8.72 0.61
CA LEU A 190 -13.71 9.18 1.64
C LEU A 190 -13.79 10.71 1.72
N GLU A 191 -12.67 11.40 1.51
CA GLU A 191 -12.63 12.87 1.49
C GLU A 191 -13.40 13.46 0.31
N HIS A 192 -13.22 12.93 -0.90
CA HIS A 192 -13.81 13.48 -2.12
C HIS A 192 -15.23 12.99 -2.42
N GLU A 193 -15.55 11.71 -2.16
CA GLU A 193 -16.88 11.17 -2.44
C GLU A 193 -17.83 11.27 -1.24
N GLY A 194 -17.26 11.19 -0.03
CA GLY A 194 -18.03 11.18 1.21
C GLY A 194 -17.96 12.48 2.01
N GLU A 195 -17.28 13.50 1.49
CA GLU A 195 -17.01 14.79 2.16
C GLU A 195 -16.36 14.67 3.55
N ARG A 196 -15.69 13.54 3.84
CA ARG A 196 -15.09 13.25 5.16
C ARG A 196 -13.66 13.75 5.23
N LYS A 197 -13.51 15.00 5.67
CA LYS A 197 -12.21 15.67 5.83
C LYS A 197 -11.56 15.32 7.17
N ASN A 198 -10.25 15.54 7.26
CA ASN A 198 -9.45 15.43 8.50
C ASN A 198 -9.48 14.06 9.18
N LEU A 199 -9.65 12.98 8.41
CA LEU A 199 -9.55 11.62 8.94
C LEU A 199 -8.10 11.28 9.32
N HIS A 200 -7.92 10.80 10.55
CA HIS A 200 -6.65 10.30 11.06
C HIS A 200 -6.59 8.77 10.97
N ILE A 201 -5.56 8.25 10.29
CA ILE A 201 -5.34 6.82 10.14
C ILE A 201 -4.92 6.21 11.48
N THR A 202 -5.67 5.20 11.96
CA THR A 202 -5.37 4.51 13.23
C THR A 202 -4.63 3.19 13.04
N HIS A 203 -4.79 2.55 11.88
CA HIS A 203 -4.07 1.36 11.48
C HIS A 203 -4.20 1.18 9.95
N ARG A 204 -3.55 0.15 9.42
CA ARG A 204 -3.56 -0.12 7.98
C ARG A 204 -3.92 -1.58 7.72
N LEU A 205 -4.72 -1.78 6.68
CA LEU A 205 -4.87 -3.06 5.97
C LEU A 205 -4.01 -3.02 4.69
N ASP A 206 -3.57 -4.17 4.23
CA ASP A 206 -2.90 -4.28 2.93
C ASP A 206 -3.88 -3.88 1.81
N ARG A 207 -3.34 -3.41 0.68
CA ARG A 207 -4.15 -2.98 -0.48
C ARG A 207 -5.19 -4.04 -0.90
N LEU A 208 -4.79 -5.30 -0.91
CA LEU A 208 -5.62 -6.43 -1.34
C LEU A 208 -6.54 -6.99 -0.26
N THR A 209 -6.31 -6.64 1.01
CA THR A 209 -7.13 -7.09 2.14
C THR A 209 -8.34 -6.18 2.27
N SER A 210 -9.54 -6.75 2.37
CA SER A 210 -10.77 -6.00 2.66
C SER A 210 -11.10 -6.02 4.15
N GLY A 211 -12.12 -5.27 4.57
CA GLY A 211 -12.71 -5.37 5.91
C GLY A 211 -12.57 -4.13 6.78
N VAL A 212 -12.79 -4.32 8.09
CA VAL A 212 -12.86 -3.26 9.10
C VAL A 212 -11.62 -2.37 9.07
N LEU A 213 -11.86 -1.07 8.85
CA LEU A 213 -10.86 -0.01 8.96
C LEU A 213 -11.44 1.14 9.79
N ILE A 214 -10.67 1.60 10.77
CA ILE A 214 -11.08 2.65 11.71
C ILE A 214 -10.27 3.92 11.41
N PHE A 215 -10.96 5.02 11.21
CA PHE A 215 -10.40 6.37 11.18
C PHE A 215 -10.83 7.12 12.44
N ALA A 216 -9.92 7.89 13.01
CA ALA A 216 -10.24 8.83 14.07
C ALA A 216 -10.54 10.21 13.47
N LYS A 217 -11.48 10.95 14.05
CA LYS A 217 -11.83 12.32 13.64
C LYS A 217 -10.94 13.38 14.29
N SER A 218 -10.15 13.00 15.29
CA SER A 218 -9.16 13.85 15.95
C SER A 218 -7.81 13.15 16.16
N SER A 219 -6.77 13.95 16.43
CA SER A 219 -5.42 13.44 16.67
C SER A 219 -5.31 12.73 18.02
N GLU A 220 -6.13 13.14 18.98
CA GLU A 220 -6.24 12.64 20.34
C GLU A 220 -6.78 11.21 20.31
N ILE A 221 -7.93 11.00 19.65
CA ILE A 221 -8.54 9.67 19.48
C ILE A 221 -7.63 8.75 18.67
N SER A 222 -6.94 9.28 17.66
CA SER A 222 -5.96 8.51 16.88
C SER A 222 -4.82 7.96 17.77
N LYS A 223 -4.36 8.73 18.75
CA LYS A 223 -3.33 8.29 19.71
C LYS A 223 -3.88 7.21 20.65
N GLU A 224 -5.08 7.39 21.20
CA GLU A 224 -5.72 6.39 22.08
C GLU A 224 -5.86 5.04 21.35
N ILE A 225 -6.36 5.03 20.12
CA ILE A 225 -6.53 3.80 19.35
C ILE A 225 -5.17 3.16 19.02
N HIS A 226 -4.16 3.95 18.62
CA HIS A 226 -2.82 3.45 18.39
C HIS A 226 -2.19 2.82 19.65
N GLU A 227 -2.38 3.43 20.81
CA GLU A 227 -1.89 2.89 22.09
C GLU A 227 -2.54 1.54 22.39
N ASN A 228 -3.85 1.41 22.24
CA ASN A 228 -4.56 0.14 22.42
C ASN A 228 -4.08 -0.96 21.44
N LEU A 229 -3.82 -0.60 20.19
CA LEU A 229 -3.25 -1.52 19.19
C LEU A 229 -1.82 -1.94 19.56
N ASN A 230 -0.99 -1.01 20.05
CA ASN A 230 0.39 -1.27 20.45
C ASN A 230 0.47 -2.15 21.70
N LEU A 231 -0.42 -1.91 22.67
CA LEU A 231 -0.58 -2.73 23.88
C LEU A 231 -1.24 -4.09 23.60
N ARG A 232 -1.70 -4.32 22.36
CA ARG A 232 -2.39 -5.55 21.92
C ARG A 232 -3.71 -5.81 22.66
N ASN A 233 -4.37 -4.74 23.09
CA ASN A 233 -5.69 -4.81 23.74
C ASN A 233 -6.82 -5.01 22.74
N VAL A 234 -6.54 -4.81 21.44
CA VAL A 234 -7.53 -5.00 20.37
C VAL A 234 -7.46 -6.44 19.88
N GLU A 235 -8.54 -7.18 20.11
CA GLU A 235 -8.79 -8.46 19.48
C GLU A 235 -9.12 -8.23 18.01
N LYS A 236 -8.42 -8.96 17.13
CA LYS A 236 -8.63 -8.89 15.68
C LYS A 236 -8.97 -10.26 15.16
N GLU A 237 -9.98 -10.33 14.33
CA GLU A 237 -10.42 -11.55 13.68
C GLU A 237 -10.50 -11.31 12.18
N TYR A 238 -9.91 -12.24 11.44
CA TYR A 238 -9.90 -12.25 9.99
C TYR A 238 -10.51 -13.55 9.47
N LEU A 239 -11.03 -13.50 8.25
CA LEU A 239 -11.40 -14.66 7.47
C LEU A 239 -10.45 -14.79 6.29
N CYS A 240 -10.09 -16.01 5.93
CA CYS A 240 -9.38 -16.29 4.70
C CYS A 240 -9.83 -17.61 4.06
N ARG A 241 -9.63 -17.74 2.75
CA ARG A 241 -9.82 -19.00 2.03
C ARG A 241 -8.47 -19.56 1.59
N VAL A 242 -8.17 -20.78 2.02
CA VAL A 242 -6.87 -21.44 1.85
C VAL A 242 -6.97 -22.71 1.01
N GLU A 243 -5.88 -23.08 0.34
CA GLU A 243 -5.80 -24.34 -0.40
C GLU A 243 -5.91 -25.55 0.53
N GLY A 244 -6.60 -26.60 0.08
CA GLY A 244 -6.67 -27.87 0.80
C GLY A 244 -7.59 -27.87 2.01
N GLU A 245 -7.55 -28.98 2.74
CA GLU A 245 -8.30 -29.21 3.96
C GLU A 245 -7.49 -28.76 5.18
N PHE A 246 -7.85 -27.63 5.77
CA PHE A 246 -7.21 -27.14 6.99
C PHE A 246 -7.53 -28.07 8.17
N PRO A 247 -6.61 -28.28 9.13
CA PRO A 247 -6.87 -29.17 10.26
C PRO A 247 -8.06 -28.73 11.10
N ASP A 248 -8.77 -29.71 11.69
CA ASP A 248 -9.81 -29.45 12.68
C ASP A 248 -9.22 -28.95 14.00
N GLY A 249 -10.04 -28.26 14.78
CA GLY A 249 -9.64 -27.68 16.06
C GLY A 249 -8.84 -26.38 15.92
N VAL A 250 -8.17 -25.99 16.99
CA VAL A 250 -7.40 -24.75 17.07
C VAL A 250 -5.94 -25.02 16.74
N VAL A 251 -5.41 -24.33 15.74
CA VAL A 251 -4.00 -24.41 15.33
C VAL A 251 -3.31 -23.08 15.64
N VAL A 252 -2.26 -23.10 16.45
CA VAL A 252 -1.47 -21.90 16.79
C VAL A 252 -0.14 -21.92 16.05
N CYS A 253 0.09 -20.92 15.20
CA CYS A 253 1.39 -20.70 14.58
C CYS A 253 2.16 -19.63 15.36
N ASN A 254 3.20 -20.04 16.07
CA ASN A 254 4.15 -19.17 16.76
C ASN A 254 5.50 -19.21 16.03
N LYS A 255 5.61 -18.46 14.94
CA LYS A 255 6.82 -18.41 14.11
C LYS A 255 7.23 -16.95 13.87
N PRO A 256 8.46 -16.56 14.26
CA PRO A 256 8.94 -15.20 14.09
C PRO A 256 9.06 -14.83 12.61
N LEU A 257 8.78 -13.56 12.31
CA LEU A 257 8.75 -13.02 10.95
C LEU A 257 9.82 -11.97 10.76
N LYS A 258 10.63 -12.12 9.71
CA LYS A 258 11.64 -11.13 9.33
C LYS A 258 11.27 -10.52 7.99
N HIS A 259 11.37 -9.21 7.94
CA HIS A 259 11.24 -8.46 6.70
C HIS A 259 12.51 -8.61 5.88
N MET A 260 12.40 -9.31 4.75
CA MET A 260 13.53 -9.61 3.88
C MET A 260 13.73 -8.52 2.83
N TYR A 261 12.62 -7.99 2.31
CA TYR A 261 12.68 -6.94 1.29
C TYR A 261 11.60 -5.88 1.48
N HIS A 262 12.02 -4.70 1.92
CA HIS A 262 11.11 -3.61 2.29
C HIS A 262 10.30 -3.04 1.12
N LYS A 263 10.82 -3.10 -0.12
CA LYS A 263 10.14 -2.47 -1.27
C LYS A 263 8.90 -3.24 -1.71
N VAL A 264 8.97 -4.57 -1.71
CA VAL A 264 7.86 -5.46 -2.09
C VAL A 264 7.08 -5.95 -0.86
N GLY A 265 7.57 -5.63 0.34
CA GLY A 265 6.93 -6.05 1.60
C GLY A 265 7.13 -7.52 1.90
N ILE A 266 8.12 -8.18 1.30
CA ILE A 266 8.36 -9.61 1.50
C ILE A 266 8.84 -9.86 2.94
N ALA A 267 8.07 -10.68 3.63
CA ALA A 267 8.40 -11.24 4.95
C ALA A 267 8.44 -12.76 4.87
N LEU A 268 9.39 -13.37 5.59
CA LEU A 268 9.56 -14.83 5.70
C LEU A 268 9.62 -15.23 7.18
N VAL A 269 9.37 -16.51 7.46
CA VAL A 269 9.70 -17.09 8.77
C VAL A 269 11.21 -17.17 8.90
N ASP A 270 11.74 -16.54 9.95
CA ASP A 270 13.18 -16.52 10.23
C ASP A 270 13.37 -16.42 11.75
N PRO A 271 14.25 -17.23 12.36
CA PRO A 271 14.51 -17.21 13.81
C PRO A 271 14.95 -15.84 14.37
N GLN A 272 15.60 -15.00 13.56
CA GLN A 272 15.99 -13.63 13.90
C GLN A 272 14.86 -12.61 13.67
N GLY A 273 13.70 -13.08 13.24
CA GLY A 273 12.51 -12.29 13.02
C GLY A 273 11.87 -11.79 14.31
N LYS A 274 10.86 -10.93 14.15
CA LYS A 274 10.05 -10.46 15.28
C LYS A 274 9.03 -11.51 15.66
N ILE A 275 8.83 -11.69 16.96
CA ILE A 275 7.78 -12.57 17.52
C ILE A 275 6.44 -12.26 16.85
N SER A 276 5.82 -13.33 16.36
CA SER A 276 4.58 -13.32 15.61
C SER A 276 3.79 -14.58 15.94
N ILE A 277 2.54 -14.41 16.37
CA ILE A 277 1.66 -15.48 16.83
C ILE A 277 0.28 -15.24 16.22
N THR A 278 -0.26 -16.29 15.60
CA THR A 278 -1.60 -16.30 15.02
C THR A 278 -2.28 -17.62 15.37
N GLU A 279 -3.52 -17.52 15.85
CA GLU A 279 -4.41 -18.66 16.05
C GLU A 279 -5.31 -18.82 14.82
N PHE A 280 -5.51 -20.06 14.38
CA PHE A 280 -6.31 -20.44 13.23
C PHE A 280 -7.34 -21.48 13.63
N GLN A 281 -8.52 -21.41 13.02
CA GLN A 281 -9.56 -22.43 13.16
C GLN A 281 -10.29 -22.58 11.83
N LYS A 282 -10.39 -23.82 11.32
CA LYS A 282 -11.23 -24.13 10.16
C LYS A 282 -12.70 -23.84 10.49
N LEU A 283 -13.39 -23.13 9.59
CA LEU A 283 -14.83 -22.91 9.67
C LEU A 283 -15.58 -23.87 8.74
N SER A 284 -15.09 -24.04 7.52
CA SER A 284 -15.68 -24.97 6.55
C SER A 284 -14.67 -25.45 5.51
N TYR A 285 -15.02 -26.54 4.84
CA TYR A 285 -14.25 -27.16 3.76
C TYR A 285 -15.19 -27.62 2.66
N ASN A 286 -14.91 -27.25 1.42
CA ASN A 286 -15.77 -27.56 0.26
C ASN A 286 -15.21 -28.69 -0.63
N GLY A 287 -14.30 -29.53 -0.12
CA GLY A 287 -13.64 -30.59 -0.89
C GLY A 287 -12.40 -30.13 -1.68
N LYS A 288 -12.12 -28.83 -1.73
CA LYS A 288 -10.93 -28.27 -2.42
C LYS A 288 -10.18 -27.22 -1.60
N SER A 289 -10.92 -26.39 -0.87
CA SER A 289 -10.38 -25.26 -0.12
C SER A 289 -11.13 -25.09 1.20
N SER A 290 -10.47 -24.52 2.19
CA SER A 290 -11.05 -24.27 3.50
C SER A 290 -11.26 -22.79 3.76
N VAL A 291 -12.33 -22.43 4.45
CA VAL A 291 -12.47 -21.12 5.09
C VAL A 291 -11.91 -21.22 6.49
N VAL A 292 -11.02 -20.29 6.85
CA VAL A 292 -10.30 -20.29 8.11
C VAL A 292 -10.48 -18.95 8.80
N ARG A 293 -10.83 -19.01 10.09
CA ARG A 293 -10.82 -17.86 11.00
C ARG A 293 -9.41 -17.68 11.55
N CYS A 294 -8.90 -16.45 11.53
CA CYS A 294 -7.54 -16.12 11.95
C CYS A 294 -7.58 -15.04 13.03
N LYS A 295 -6.94 -15.30 14.18
CA LYS A 295 -6.79 -14.35 15.29
C LYS A 295 -5.32 -14.03 15.53
N PRO A 296 -4.76 -12.96 14.92
CA PRO A 296 -3.37 -12.60 15.14
C PRO A 296 -3.20 -11.81 16.45
N TYR A 297 -2.47 -12.40 17.41
CA TYR A 297 -2.07 -11.75 18.67
C TYR A 297 -0.97 -10.68 18.49
N THR A 298 -0.48 -10.54 17.27
CA THR A 298 0.57 -9.59 16.86
C THR A 298 0.16 -8.93 15.55
N GLY A 299 0.92 -7.94 15.07
CA GLY A 299 0.59 -7.18 13.86
C GLY A 299 1.81 -6.96 12.99
N ARG A 300 2.41 -8.03 12.45
CA ARG A 300 3.49 -7.90 11.45
C ARG A 300 2.90 -7.89 10.04
N THR A 301 3.60 -7.22 9.14
CA THR A 301 3.23 -7.18 7.72
C THR A 301 3.13 -8.60 7.17
N HIS A 302 2.05 -8.88 6.44
CA HIS A 302 1.76 -10.18 5.83
C HIS A 302 1.72 -11.38 6.81
N GLN A 303 1.58 -11.14 8.12
CA GLN A 303 1.70 -12.20 9.13
C GLN A 303 0.79 -13.40 8.89
N ILE A 304 -0.51 -13.17 8.68
CA ILE A 304 -1.49 -14.24 8.41
C ILE A 304 -1.08 -15.03 7.17
N ARG A 305 -0.71 -14.34 6.09
CA ARG A 305 -0.33 -14.92 4.79
C ARG A 305 0.89 -15.84 4.93
N VAL A 306 1.95 -15.36 5.59
CA VAL A 306 3.19 -16.12 5.78
C VAL A 306 2.99 -17.29 6.74
N HIS A 307 2.21 -17.11 7.82
CA HIS A 307 1.91 -18.21 8.74
C HIS A 307 1.09 -19.32 8.08
N LEU A 308 0.09 -18.97 7.27
CA LEU A 308 -0.69 -19.93 6.49
C LEU A 308 0.18 -20.68 5.46
N GLN A 309 1.03 -19.96 4.73
CA GLN A 309 2.03 -20.57 3.84
C GLN A 309 2.95 -21.54 4.61
N TYR A 310 3.49 -21.11 5.75
CA TYR A 310 4.37 -21.94 6.58
C TYR A 310 3.67 -23.21 7.08
N LEU A 311 2.37 -23.15 7.37
CA LEU A 311 1.57 -24.32 7.74
C LEU A 311 1.26 -25.25 6.54
N GLY A 312 1.50 -24.79 5.31
CA GLY A 312 1.21 -25.54 4.08
C GLY A 312 -0.17 -25.27 3.49
N TYR A 313 -0.85 -24.21 3.95
CA TYR A 313 -2.20 -23.84 3.54
C TYR A 313 -2.24 -22.39 3.06
N PRO A 314 -1.51 -22.01 1.99
CA PRO A 314 -1.49 -20.63 1.52
C PRO A 314 -2.90 -20.18 1.09
N ILE A 315 -3.12 -18.86 1.14
CA ILE A 315 -4.38 -18.27 0.66
C ILE A 315 -4.48 -18.51 -0.86
N VAL A 316 -5.63 -19.00 -1.31
CA VAL A 316 -5.81 -19.57 -2.67
C VAL A 316 -5.34 -18.64 -3.78
N ASN A 317 -5.63 -17.34 -3.69
CA ASN A 317 -5.26 -16.36 -4.72
C ASN A 317 -4.16 -15.39 -4.29
N ASP A 318 -3.37 -15.74 -3.26
CA ASP A 318 -2.23 -14.92 -2.86
C ASP A 318 -1.09 -15.06 -3.85
N THR A 319 -1.00 -14.13 -4.80
CA THR A 319 0.00 -14.18 -5.86
C THR A 319 1.43 -14.21 -5.35
N LEU A 320 1.71 -13.66 -4.16
CA LEU A 320 3.06 -13.62 -3.60
C LEU A 320 3.43 -14.92 -2.88
N TYR A 321 2.59 -15.39 -1.96
CA TYR A 321 2.95 -16.53 -1.08
C TYR A 321 2.39 -17.87 -1.57
N ASN A 322 1.43 -17.87 -2.49
CA ASN A 322 0.96 -19.06 -3.18
C ASN A 322 1.69 -19.24 -4.53
N SER A 323 3.02 -19.15 -4.52
CA SER A 323 3.86 -19.24 -5.73
C SER A 323 4.78 -20.46 -5.68
N TYR A 324 4.92 -21.14 -6.83
CA TYR A 324 5.87 -22.24 -7.01
C TYR A 324 7.34 -21.79 -7.03
N VAL A 325 7.62 -20.49 -7.04
CA VAL A 325 8.99 -19.98 -6.84
C VAL A 325 9.57 -20.41 -5.49
N PHE A 326 8.72 -20.63 -4.49
CA PHE A 326 9.13 -21.20 -3.20
C PHE A 326 9.41 -22.71 -3.26
N GLY A 327 9.04 -23.38 -4.36
CA GLY A 327 9.14 -24.83 -4.56
C GLY A 327 7.77 -25.53 -4.64
N PRO A 328 7.73 -26.85 -4.85
CA PRO A 328 6.50 -27.64 -4.98
C PRO A 328 5.59 -27.54 -3.75
N GLU A 329 6.18 -27.46 -2.55
CA GLU A 329 5.48 -27.31 -1.27
C GLU A 329 5.20 -25.84 -0.90
N LYS A 330 5.49 -24.91 -1.82
CA LYS A 330 5.19 -23.47 -1.71
C LYS A 330 5.68 -22.82 -0.39
N GLY A 331 6.80 -23.27 0.15
CA GLY A 331 7.39 -22.70 1.38
C GLY A 331 6.87 -23.29 2.69
N LYS A 332 6.12 -24.41 2.64
CA LYS A 332 5.68 -25.15 3.83
C LYS A 332 6.86 -25.44 4.77
N HIS A 333 6.64 -25.23 6.07
CA HIS A 333 7.64 -25.33 7.13
C HIS A 333 8.91 -24.48 6.93
N GLY A 334 8.87 -23.48 6.04
CA GLY A 334 10.02 -22.67 5.68
C GLY A 334 11.00 -23.38 4.74
N MET A 335 10.56 -24.46 4.08
CA MET A 335 11.37 -25.18 3.11
C MET A 335 11.51 -24.35 1.83
N LEU A 336 12.73 -23.92 1.55
CA LEU A 336 13.09 -23.17 0.34
C LEU A 336 13.95 -24.07 -0.55
N HIS A 337 13.70 -24.04 -1.86
CA HIS A 337 14.45 -24.84 -2.84
C HIS A 337 15.58 -24.06 -3.53
N LYS A 338 15.87 -22.84 -3.06
CA LYS A 338 16.91 -21.95 -3.57
C LYS A 338 17.41 -20.99 -2.49
N ASP A 339 18.55 -20.34 -2.75
CA ASP A 339 19.07 -19.30 -1.85
C ASP A 339 18.07 -18.16 -1.67
N ILE A 340 18.08 -17.52 -0.50
CA ILE A 340 17.18 -16.42 -0.17
C ILE A 340 17.32 -15.27 -1.17
N ASN A 341 18.54 -14.92 -1.60
CA ASN A 341 18.72 -13.80 -2.53
C ASN A 341 18.17 -14.13 -3.92
N GLU A 342 18.33 -15.38 -4.36
CA GLU A 342 17.74 -15.87 -5.60
C GLU A 342 16.21 -15.86 -5.54
N LEU A 343 15.64 -16.37 -4.44
CA LEU A 343 14.20 -16.32 -4.16
C LEU A 343 13.67 -14.88 -4.20
N LEU A 344 14.33 -13.96 -3.52
CA LEU A 344 13.92 -12.56 -3.52
C LEU A 344 14.01 -11.94 -4.93
N SER A 345 15.04 -12.29 -5.70
CA SER A 345 15.18 -11.84 -7.08
C SER A 345 14.03 -12.33 -7.94
N ASP A 346 13.67 -13.62 -7.84
CA ASP A 346 12.60 -14.20 -8.64
C ASP A 346 11.21 -13.71 -8.23
N LEU A 347 10.94 -13.58 -6.93
CA LEU A 347 9.70 -12.95 -6.43
C LEU A 347 9.60 -11.50 -6.89
N VAL A 348 10.72 -10.75 -6.86
CA VAL A 348 10.73 -9.38 -7.38
C VAL A 348 10.48 -9.37 -8.88
N LYS A 349 10.97 -10.34 -9.66
CA LYS A 349 10.69 -10.41 -11.11
C LYS A 349 9.21 -10.73 -11.37
N GLU A 350 8.64 -11.73 -10.69
CA GLU A 350 7.23 -12.13 -10.82
C GLU A 350 6.26 -11.01 -10.38
N HIS A 351 6.61 -10.28 -9.33
CA HIS A 351 5.80 -9.20 -8.76
C HIS A 351 6.34 -7.81 -9.06
N SER A 352 7.23 -7.68 -10.06
CA SER A 352 7.82 -6.40 -10.42
C SER A 352 6.73 -5.47 -10.95
N ILE A 353 6.94 -4.17 -10.75
CA ILE A 353 6.10 -3.12 -11.32
C ILE A 353 6.01 -3.28 -12.84
N ASN A 354 6.97 -3.95 -13.50
CA ASN A 354 6.94 -4.28 -14.93
C ASN A 354 5.68 -5.04 -15.38
N TRP A 355 4.99 -5.76 -14.50
CA TRP A 355 3.66 -6.33 -14.81
C TRP A 355 2.59 -5.25 -15.09
N TRP A 356 2.73 -4.09 -14.46
CA TRP A 356 1.89 -2.90 -14.70
C TRP A 356 2.45 -2.03 -15.82
N LEU A 357 3.79 -1.95 -15.96
CA LEU A 357 4.51 -1.13 -16.95
C LEU A 357 4.78 -1.86 -18.28
N GLY A 358 4.05 -2.94 -18.59
CA GLY A 358 4.41 -3.91 -19.62
C GLY A 358 4.88 -3.28 -20.94
N LYS A 359 6.17 -3.43 -21.25
CA LYS A 359 6.66 -3.30 -22.64
C LYS A 359 5.92 -4.36 -23.46
N LEU A 360 5.29 -3.95 -24.56
CA LEU A 360 4.47 -4.79 -25.44
C LEU A 360 5.17 -6.03 -26.04
N ASN A 361 6.45 -6.27 -25.75
CA ASN A 361 7.27 -7.28 -26.43
C ASN A 361 7.55 -8.55 -25.62
N GLU A 362 6.98 -8.72 -24.42
CA GLU A 362 7.03 -10.01 -23.72
C GLU A 362 5.68 -10.72 -23.85
N THR A 363 5.55 -11.53 -24.91
CA THR A 363 4.55 -12.60 -24.97
C THR A 363 4.91 -13.66 -23.94
N LYS A 364 4.56 -13.44 -22.67
CA LYS A 364 4.33 -14.57 -21.77
C LYS A 364 3.00 -15.20 -22.17
N THR A 365 3.08 -16.45 -22.64
CA THR A 365 1.93 -17.34 -22.83
C THR A 365 1.06 -17.30 -21.58
N MET A 366 -0.14 -16.74 -21.74
CA MET A 366 -1.12 -16.62 -20.67
C MET A 366 -1.63 -18.01 -20.31
N ASP A 367 -1.72 -18.30 -19.01
CA ASP A 367 -2.59 -19.38 -18.53
C ASP A 367 -4.02 -18.83 -18.52
N SER A 368 -4.66 -18.84 -19.70
CA SER A 368 -5.94 -18.18 -19.97
C SER A 368 -7.08 -18.72 -19.10
N THR A 369 -6.97 -19.97 -18.66
CA THR A 369 -7.97 -20.68 -17.84
C THR A 369 -8.10 -20.09 -16.44
N THR A 370 -6.98 -19.77 -15.77
CA THR A 370 -6.96 -19.27 -14.39
C THR A 370 -7.51 -17.84 -14.29
N ASP A 371 -7.14 -16.98 -15.23
CA ASP A 371 -7.65 -15.60 -15.26
C ASP A 371 -9.15 -15.55 -15.60
N LEU A 372 -9.67 -16.46 -16.45
CA LEU A 372 -11.11 -16.56 -16.74
C LEU A 372 -11.93 -17.01 -15.51
N ASN A 373 -11.45 -18.02 -14.77
CA ASN A 373 -12.12 -18.45 -13.53
C ASN A 373 -12.10 -17.33 -12.49
N ILE A 374 -11.00 -16.58 -12.37
CA ILE A 374 -10.92 -15.45 -11.45
C ILE A 374 -11.88 -14.31 -11.83
N LYS A 375 -12.04 -14.01 -13.13
CA LYS A 375 -13.06 -13.03 -13.57
C LYS A 375 -14.47 -13.45 -13.13
N SER A 376 -14.84 -14.72 -13.36
CA SER A 376 -16.13 -15.29 -12.93
C SER A 376 -16.31 -15.25 -11.40
N LEU A 377 -15.23 -15.45 -10.63
CA LEU A 377 -15.28 -15.34 -9.17
C LEU A 377 -15.54 -13.92 -8.70
N ILE A 378 -14.93 -12.93 -9.34
CA ILE A 378 -15.06 -11.53 -8.95
C ILE A 378 -16.43 -10.97 -9.38
N SER A 379 -16.97 -11.38 -10.54
CA SER A 379 -18.33 -10.97 -10.94
C SER A 379 -19.41 -11.46 -9.96
N ARG A 380 -19.15 -12.56 -9.23
CA ARG A 380 -20.03 -13.08 -8.17
C ARG A 380 -19.89 -12.36 -6.82
N MET A 381 -18.96 -11.41 -6.69
CA MET A 381 -18.83 -10.62 -5.46
C MET A 381 -19.65 -9.34 -5.59
N GLU A 382 -20.76 -9.25 -4.83
CA GLU A 382 -21.69 -8.11 -4.81
C GLU A 382 -21.01 -6.74 -4.68
N CYS A 383 -19.90 -6.67 -3.93
CA CYS A 383 -19.16 -5.44 -3.70
C CYS A 383 -18.43 -4.89 -4.94
N TYR A 384 -18.39 -5.60 -6.07
CA TYR A 384 -17.65 -5.13 -7.23
C TYR A 384 -18.49 -4.69 -8.42
N ASN A 385 -19.77 -5.09 -8.50
CA ASN A 385 -20.70 -4.72 -9.58
C ASN A 385 -20.00 -4.52 -10.94
N LEU A 386 -19.08 -5.45 -11.25
CA LEU A 386 -18.21 -5.34 -12.41
C LEU A 386 -19.07 -5.68 -13.60
N GLY A 387 -19.35 -4.68 -14.44
CA GLY A 387 -19.89 -4.96 -15.76
C GLY A 387 -19.06 -6.06 -16.41
N GLU A 388 -19.71 -6.98 -17.12
CA GLU A 388 -19.12 -8.21 -17.69
C GLU A 388 -17.86 -7.97 -18.56
N LYS A 389 -17.57 -6.72 -18.92
CA LYS A 389 -16.38 -6.24 -19.62
C LYS A 389 -15.13 -6.10 -18.74
N LEU A 390 -14.89 -7.04 -17.84
CA LEU A 390 -13.56 -7.18 -17.27
C LEU A 390 -12.62 -7.70 -18.37
N LEU A 391 -11.78 -6.78 -18.85
CA LEU A 391 -10.54 -7.02 -19.60
C LEU A 391 -10.75 -7.38 -21.08
N SER A 392 -10.76 -6.35 -21.91
CA SER A 392 -9.90 -6.45 -23.09
C SER A 392 -8.45 -6.40 -22.61
N ASP A 393 -7.61 -7.36 -23.00
CA ASP A 393 -6.15 -7.33 -22.78
C ASP A 393 -5.46 -6.08 -23.38
N ASN A 394 -6.22 -5.31 -24.17
CA ASN A 394 -5.83 -4.07 -24.81
C ASN A 394 -6.36 -2.88 -24.01
N TYR A 395 -5.63 -2.46 -22.96
CA TYR A 395 -5.82 -1.11 -22.43
C TYR A 395 -5.59 -0.11 -23.56
N LYS A 396 -6.63 0.66 -23.88
CA LYS A 396 -6.50 1.85 -24.73
C LYS A 396 -6.51 3.06 -23.80
N LYS A 397 -5.36 3.72 -23.68
CA LYS A 397 -5.26 5.02 -23.03
C LYS A 397 -6.19 5.98 -23.76
N ASP A 398 -7.29 6.36 -23.13
CA ASP A 398 -8.14 7.42 -23.67
C ASP A 398 -7.43 8.76 -23.48
N SER A 399 -6.76 9.23 -24.54
CA SER A 399 -6.02 10.49 -24.54
C SER A 399 -6.91 11.71 -24.27
N SER A 400 -8.23 11.60 -24.43
CA SER A 400 -9.16 12.69 -24.09
C SER A 400 -9.36 12.84 -22.57
N LYS A 401 -9.12 11.77 -21.80
CA LYS A 401 -9.30 11.73 -20.35
C LYS A 401 -7.99 11.91 -19.57
N VAL A 402 -6.85 12.11 -20.22
CA VAL A 402 -5.56 12.21 -19.54
C VAL A 402 -4.69 13.27 -20.21
N THR A 403 -4.01 14.07 -19.39
CA THR A 403 -2.96 14.96 -19.88
C THR A 403 -1.74 14.14 -20.31
N SER A 404 -1.03 14.62 -21.34
CA SER A 404 0.22 14.03 -21.82
C SER A 404 1.38 14.97 -21.53
N GLU A 405 2.56 14.41 -21.24
CA GLU A 405 3.75 15.19 -20.93
C GLU A 405 4.99 14.60 -21.60
N LYS A 406 5.76 15.45 -22.28
CA LYS A 406 6.87 15.05 -23.17
C LYS A 406 7.99 14.31 -22.43
N ASN A 407 8.24 14.66 -21.17
CA ASN A 407 9.30 14.05 -20.35
C ASN A 407 8.77 13.04 -19.33
N CYS A 408 7.47 12.69 -19.39
CA CYS A 408 6.89 11.73 -18.48
C CYS A 408 7.13 10.29 -18.96
N TYR A 409 7.82 9.49 -18.14
CA TYR A 409 8.01 8.06 -18.37
C TYR A 409 6.68 7.32 -18.57
N PHE A 410 5.65 7.66 -17.79
CA PHE A 410 4.31 7.06 -17.91
C PHE A 410 3.49 7.58 -19.11
N CYS A 411 3.90 8.68 -19.76
CA CYS A 411 3.24 9.11 -20.99
C CYS A 411 3.82 8.42 -22.23
N LYS A 412 5.10 8.04 -22.18
CA LYS A 412 5.83 7.39 -23.28
C LYS A 412 5.60 5.88 -23.40
N ASN A 413 5.17 5.25 -22.31
CA ASN A 413 4.94 3.80 -22.26
C ASN A 413 3.44 3.49 -22.27
N VAL A 414 3.09 2.30 -22.76
CA VAL A 414 1.72 1.77 -22.70
C VAL A 414 1.57 1.02 -21.39
N PHE A 415 0.57 1.37 -20.59
CA PHE A 415 0.22 0.67 -19.36
C PHE A 415 -0.97 -0.23 -19.64
N ARG A 416 -1.17 -1.28 -18.85
CA ARG A 416 -2.39 -2.09 -18.92
C ARG A 416 -3.22 -1.90 -17.66
N ASP A 417 -4.53 -2.02 -17.80
CA ASP A 417 -5.39 -2.10 -16.64
C ASP A 417 -5.02 -3.34 -15.80
N PRO A 418 -5.24 -3.28 -14.47
CA PRO A 418 -5.01 -4.41 -13.59
C PRO A 418 -5.66 -5.69 -14.10
N LYS A 419 -4.93 -6.81 -14.07
CA LYS A 419 -5.59 -8.11 -14.04
C LYS A 419 -6.43 -8.23 -12.76
N PRO A 420 -7.58 -8.90 -12.79
CA PRO A 420 -8.45 -8.99 -11.62
C PRO A 420 -7.83 -9.82 -10.50
N SER A 421 -7.03 -10.82 -10.86
CA SER A 421 -6.17 -11.60 -9.96
C SER A 421 -5.22 -10.74 -9.13
N ASN A 422 -4.89 -9.53 -9.59
CA ASN A 422 -4.04 -8.57 -8.87
C ASN A 422 -4.81 -7.53 -8.05
N MET A 423 -6.14 -7.68 -7.94
CA MET A 423 -7.01 -6.66 -7.36
C MET A 423 -7.69 -7.09 -6.07
N PHE A 424 -7.71 -8.38 -5.75
CA PHE A 424 -8.27 -8.89 -4.51
C PHE A 424 -7.47 -10.07 -3.96
N MET A 425 -7.72 -10.38 -2.69
CA MET A 425 -7.20 -11.56 -2.00
C MET A 425 -8.31 -12.09 -1.11
N PHE A 426 -8.41 -13.41 -0.95
CA PHE A 426 -9.32 -14.05 0.01
C PHE A 426 -8.78 -13.88 1.44
N LEU A 427 -8.69 -12.63 1.89
CA LEU A 427 -8.32 -12.21 3.22
C LEU A 427 -9.15 -10.99 3.59
N HIS A 428 -9.90 -11.08 4.68
CA HIS A 428 -10.82 -10.05 5.12
C HIS A 428 -10.71 -9.83 6.62
N ALA A 429 -10.52 -8.57 7.02
CA ALA A 429 -10.56 -8.12 8.41
C ALA A 429 -12.01 -8.09 8.88
N HIS A 430 -12.50 -9.19 9.43
CA HIS A 430 -13.90 -9.37 9.72
C HIS A 430 -14.35 -8.57 10.94
N LYS A 431 -13.55 -8.58 12.02
CA LYS A 431 -14.00 -8.06 13.31
C LYS A 431 -12.87 -7.57 14.18
N TYR A 432 -13.04 -6.37 14.74
CA TYR A 432 -12.12 -5.75 15.69
C TYR A 432 -12.90 -5.45 16.98
N LYS A 433 -12.32 -5.81 18.12
CA LYS A 433 -12.98 -5.70 19.41
C LYS A 433 -12.01 -5.23 20.49
N ILE A 434 -12.51 -4.36 21.36
CA ILE A 434 -11.94 -4.05 22.67
C ILE A 434 -13.09 -4.01 23.69
N ASN A 435 -12.80 -3.92 24.98
CA ASN A 435 -13.82 -3.87 26.04
C ASN A 435 -14.87 -2.75 25.84
N LYS A 436 -14.50 -1.65 25.20
CA LYS A 436 -15.38 -0.48 24.96
C LYS A 436 -16.24 -0.59 23.68
N TRP A 437 -15.75 -1.24 22.64
CA TRP A 437 -16.39 -1.25 21.33
C TRP A 437 -16.09 -2.52 20.54
N GLU A 438 -16.99 -2.84 19.64
CA GLU A 438 -16.91 -4.00 18.76
C GLU A 438 -17.43 -3.59 17.39
N PHE A 439 -16.60 -3.76 16.36
CA PHE A 439 -16.97 -3.50 14.98
C PHE A 439 -16.76 -4.75 14.14
N GLN A 440 -17.75 -5.06 13.31
CA GLN A 440 -17.70 -6.21 12.42
C GLN A 440 -18.34 -5.90 11.08
N THR A 441 -17.85 -6.56 10.04
CA THR A 441 -18.42 -6.55 8.68
C THR A 441 -19.41 -7.69 8.50
N GLU A 442 -20.13 -7.67 7.38
CA GLU A 442 -20.78 -8.87 6.86
C GLU A 442 -19.72 -9.90 6.43
N ILE A 443 -20.06 -11.19 6.52
CA ILE A 443 -19.18 -12.25 6.03
C ILE A 443 -19.11 -12.13 4.50
N PRO A 444 -17.90 -12.03 3.90
CA PRO A 444 -17.78 -11.98 2.45
C PRO A 444 -18.39 -13.22 1.80
N LEU A 445 -19.06 -13.06 0.66
CA LEU A 445 -19.70 -14.18 -0.05
C LEU A 445 -18.75 -15.37 -0.30
N TRP A 446 -17.48 -15.09 -0.61
CA TRP A 446 -16.47 -16.15 -0.82
C TRP A 446 -16.13 -16.95 0.44
N ALA A 447 -16.45 -16.45 1.62
CA ALA A 447 -16.28 -17.15 2.89
C ALA A 447 -17.51 -17.98 3.28
N SER A 448 -18.58 -17.98 2.46
CA SER A 448 -19.74 -18.84 2.70
C SER A 448 -19.43 -20.31 2.43
N ASP A 449 -20.10 -21.20 3.16
CA ASP A 449 -19.88 -22.66 3.11
C ASP A 449 -20.21 -23.25 1.73
N ASN A 450 -21.21 -22.67 1.05
CA ASN A 450 -21.67 -23.09 -0.28
C ASN A 450 -20.89 -22.43 -1.43
N TRP A 451 -19.82 -21.68 -1.15
CA TRP A 451 -19.07 -21.01 -2.20
C TRP A 451 -18.25 -22.01 -3.01
N ASN A 452 -18.73 -22.29 -4.22
CA ASN A 452 -18.03 -23.09 -5.21
C ASN A 452 -17.11 -22.23 -6.08
N ILE A 453 -15.81 -22.53 -6.03
CA ILE A 453 -14.82 -22.04 -6.97
C ILE A 453 -14.96 -22.89 -8.25
N MET A 454 -15.98 -22.64 -9.07
CA MET A 454 -16.11 -23.28 -10.38
C MET A 454 -14.94 -22.87 -11.27
#